data_AF-A0A967S8K4-F1
#
_entry.id   AF-A0A967S8K4-F1
#
_cell.length_a   1.000
_cell.length_b   1.000
_cell.length_c   1.000
_cell.angle_alpha   90.00
_cell.angle_beta   90.00
_cell.angle_gamma   90.00
#
_symmetry.space_group_name_H-M   'P 1'
#
loop_
_entity.id
_entity.type
_entity.pdbx_description
1 polymer ?
#
loop_
_entity_poly.entity_id
_entity_poly.type
_entity_poly.pdbx_seq_one_letter_code
_entity_poly.pdbx_strand_id
1 'polypeptide(L)' 'MSVHLTVYGALRPLHSGHYGNWAPNPAERLAELLASMQDGSGRVAIEGWYDDVAPVGDEER' A
#
# COMPACT_ATOMS: atom_id res chain seq x y z
N MET A 1 1.99 -16.75 2.85
CA MET A 1 0.62 -16.26 2.57
C MET A 1 0.76 -15.05 1.67
N SER A 2 0.00 -14.96 0.58
CA SER A 2 0.01 -13.79 -0.32
C SER A 2 -1.40 -13.24 -0.46
N VAL A 3 -1.50 -11.93 -0.70
CA VAL A 3 -2.75 -11.24 -0.97
C VAL A 3 -2.69 -10.66 -2.36
N HIS A 4 -3.81 -10.71 -3.08
CA HIS A 4 -3.97 -10.07 -4.38
C HIS A 4 -4.87 -8.84 -4.23
N LEU A 5 -4.41 -7.70 -4.74
CA LEU A 5 -5.15 -6.44 -4.76
C LEU A 5 -5.49 -6.09 -6.20
N THR A 6 -6.72 -5.64 -6.44
CA THR A 6 -7.16 -5.12 -7.73
C THR A 6 -7.82 -3.76 -7.51
N VAL A 7 -7.32 -2.74 -8.20
CA VAL A 7 -7.88 -1.38 -8.15
C VAL A 7 -8.52 -1.07 -9.48
N TYR A 8 -9.77 -0.62 -9.44
CA TYR A 8 -10.54 -0.27 -10.61
C TYR A 8 -10.53 1.23 -10.82
N GLY A 9 -10.46 1.65 -12.09
CA GLY A 9 -10.55 3.04 -12.52
C GLY A 9 -11.64 3.24 -13.55
N ALA A 10 -11.36 4.02 -14.60
CA ALA A 10 -12.29 4.20 -15.70
C ALA A 10 -12.66 2.87 -16.39
N LEU A 11 -13.89 2.80 -16.92
CA LEU A 11 -14.40 1.63 -17.67
C LEU A 11 -13.63 1.37 -18.98
N ARG A 12 -12.79 2.32 -19.42
CA ARG A 12 -12.04 2.28 -20.68
C ARG A 12 -10.65 2.88 -20.46
N PRO A 13 -9.64 2.53 -21.27
CA PRO A 13 -8.36 3.22 -21.28
C PRO A 13 -8.55 4.72 -21.54
N LEU A 14 -7.83 5.56 -20.79
CA LEU A 14 -7.84 7.02 -20.94
C LEU A 14 -6.45 7.50 -21.35
N HIS A 15 -6.39 8.43 -22.32
CA HIS A 15 -5.14 9.06 -22.73
C HIS A 15 -4.67 10.04 -21.64
N SER A 16 -3.48 9.81 -21.08
CA SER A 16 -2.97 10.59 -19.94
C SER A 16 -2.83 12.09 -20.24
N GLY A 17 -2.57 12.49 -21.49
CA GLY A 17 -2.52 13.91 -21.85
C GLY A 17 -3.88 14.63 -21.85
N HIS A 18 -4.98 13.91 -22.11
CA HIS A 18 -6.33 14.51 -22.10
C HIS A 18 -6.97 14.46 -20.71
N TYR A 19 -6.68 13.40 -19.95
CA TYR A 19 -7.34 13.10 -18.68
C TYR A 19 -6.41 13.22 -17.47
N GLY A 20 -5.16 13.62 -17.68
CA GLY A 20 -4.17 13.82 -16.63
C GLY A 20 -4.66 14.85 -15.63
N ASN A 21 -4.63 14.47 -14.35
CA ASN A 21 -5.14 15.26 -13.23
C ASN A 21 -6.66 15.56 -13.27
N TRP A 22 -7.41 14.97 -14.22
CA TRP A 22 -8.87 15.06 -14.29
C TRP A 22 -9.54 13.77 -13.81
N ALA A 23 -9.11 12.64 -14.34
CA ALA A 23 -9.60 11.33 -13.94
C ALA A 23 -8.66 10.69 -12.91
N PRO A 24 -9.18 10.07 -11.83
CA PRO A 24 -8.35 9.32 -10.89
C PRO A 24 -7.59 8.19 -11.60
N ASN A 25 -6.28 8.13 -11.38
CA ASN A 25 -5.44 7.08 -11.94
C ASN A 25 -5.42 5.87 -10.98
N PRO A 26 -5.92 4.68 -11.37
CA PRO A 26 -5.93 3.52 -10.50
C PRO A 26 -4.51 3.05 -10.10
N ALA A 27 -3.49 3.31 -10.92
CA ALA A 27 -2.10 2.98 -10.58
C ALA A 27 -1.56 3.90 -9.47
N GLU A 28 -1.90 5.19 -9.50
CA GLU A 28 -1.57 6.15 -8.45
C GLU A 28 -2.25 5.77 -7.13
N ARG A 29 -3.54 5.44 -7.18
CA ARG A 29 -4.29 4.98 -6.00
C ARG A 29 -3.72 3.71 -5.39
N LEU A 30 -3.30 2.75 -6.21
CA LEU A 30 -2.62 1.54 -5.71
C LEU A 30 -1.28 1.89 -5.05
N ALA A 31 -0.49 2.79 -5.65
CA ALA A 31 0.77 3.22 -5.08
C ALA A 31 0.58 3.94 -3.73
N GLU A 32 -0.41 4.83 -3.62
CA GLU A 32 -0.78 5.50 -2.37
C GLU A 32 -1.19 4.50 -1.28
N LEU A 33 -2.02 3.52 -1.63
CA LEU A 33 -2.44 2.46 -0.71
C LEU A 33 -1.23 1.67 -0.20
N LEU A 34 -0.35 1.21 -1.09
CA LEU A 34 0.84 0.45 -0.71
C LEU A 34 1.79 1.29 0.16
N ALA A 35 1.97 2.57 -0.17
CA ALA A 35 2.79 3.48 0.62
C ALA A 35 2.23 3.68 2.03
N SER A 36 0.90 3.73 2.20
CA SER A 36 0.27 3.87 3.52
C SER A 36 0.43 2.64 4.43
N MET A 37 0.82 1.48 3.89
CA MET A 37 1.05 0.27 4.67
C MET A 37 2.39 0.28 5.41
N GLN A 38 3.21 1.30 5.19
CA GLN A 38 4.52 1.48 5.79
C GLN A 38 4.62 2.90 6.38
N ASP A 39 5.29 3.04 7.53
CA ASP A 39 5.65 4.35 8.07
C ASP A 39 6.99 4.88 7.50
N GLY A 40 7.32 6.13 7.83
CA GLY A 40 8.55 6.78 7.37
C GLY A 40 9.86 6.15 7.88
N SER A 41 9.78 5.21 8.83
CA SER A 41 10.92 4.45 9.35
C SER A 41 11.05 3.04 8.76
N GLY A 42 10.10 2.62 7.92
CA GLY A 42 10.09 1.29 7.33
C GLY A 42 9.29 0.25 8.12
N ARG A 43 8.58 0.64 9.18
CA ARG A 43 7.72 -0.30 9.91
C ARG A 43 6.37 -0.43 9.23
N VAL A 44 5.75 -1.60 9.38
CA VAL A 44 4.41 -1.86 8.85
C VAL A 44 3.39 -1.09 9.67
N ALA A 45 2.55 -0.30 9.00
CA ALA A 45 1.56 0.58 9.62
C ALA A 45 0.17 -0.08 9.78
N ILE A 46 0.05 -1.37 9.46
CA ILE A 46 -1.21 -2.12 9.57
C ILE A 46 -1.50 -2.41 11.05
N GLU A 47 -2.71 -2.06 11.50
CA GLU A 47 -3.17 -2.34 12.86
C GLU A 47 -3.09 -3.84 13.17
N GLY A 48 -2.59 -4.18 14.35
CA GLY A 48 -2.43 -5.56 14.82
C GLY A 48 -1.27 -6.32 14.18
N TRP A 49 -0.50 -5.73 13.26
CA TRP A 49 0.57 -6.44 12.55
C TRP A 49 1.65 -7.03 13.47
N TYR A 50 1.90 -6.39 14.61
CA TYR A 50 2.97 -6.78 15.54
C TYR A 50 2.45 -7.46 16.81
N ASP A 51 1.16 -7.71 16.94
CA ASP A 51 0.55 -8.17 18.20
C ASP A 51 1.07 -9.54 18.64
N ASP A 52 1.40 -10.41 17.67
CA ASP A 52 1.92 -11.76 17.90
C ASP A 52 3.47 -11.82 17.85
N VAL A 53 4.16 -10.68 17.77
CA VAL A 53 5.64 -10.67 17.74
C VAL A 53 6.18 -10.84 19.15
N ALA A 54 6.89 -11.94 19.39
CA ALA A 54 7.57 -12.18 20.65
C ALA A 54 8.63 -11.09 20.92
N PRO A 55 8.74 -10.60 22.17
CA PRO A 55 9.81 -9.67 22.54
C PRO A 55 11.17 -10.36 22.42
N VAL A 56 12.19 -9.61 22.00
CA VAL A 56 13.58 -10.10 21.92
C VAL A 56 14.05 -10.48 23.31
N GLY A 57 14.52 -11.73 23.48
CA GLY A 57 15.02 -12.24 24.75
C GLY A 57 16.43 -11.74 25.07
N ASP A 58 16.84 -11.91 26.34
CA ASP A 58 18.18 -11.48 26.80
C ASP A 58 19.34 -12.17 26.06
N GLU A 59 19.11 -13.38 25.53
CA GLU A 59 20.12 -14.14 24.79
C GLU A 59 20.26 -13.73 23.31
N GLU A 60 19.30 -12.96 22.80
CA GLU A 60 19.24 -12.51 21.40
C GLU A 60 19.66 -11.04 21.23
N ARG A 61 19.98 -10.34 22.33
CA ARG A 61 20.39 -8.93 22.34
C ARG A 61 21.90 -8.74 22.11
#